data_AF-A0A183AKE8-F1
#
_entry.id   AF-A0A183AKE8-F1
#
_cell.length_a   1.000
_cell.length_b   1.000
_cell.length_c   1.000
_cell.angle_alpha   90.00
_cell.angle_beta   90.00
_cell.angle_gamma   90.00
#
_symmetry.space_group_name_H-M   'P 1'
#
loop_
_entity.id
_entity.type
_entity.pdbx_description
1 polymer ?
#
loop_
_entity_poly.entity_id
_entity_poly.type
_entity_poly.pdbx_seq_one_letter_code
_entity_poly.pdbx_strand_id
1 'polypeptide(L)'
;MIAYHCTRLGFYAGTISERASYVLLSSSRLVRWFKEKGIPCVVFSGLHGALFYAVSTFRLRMSIDLYIERFLPLLVEELRKECGDNHIQIEVIYDAIILPMFETLQPSASSLRGNILVDFTSVNRGFFSKHTNDKLGLK
;
A
#
# COMPACT_ATOMS: atom_id res chain seq x y z
N MET A 1 3.61 6.21 9.67
CA MET A 1 2.30 6.91 9.65
C MET A 1 1.60 6.47 8.39
N ILE A 2 0.52 5.71 8.52
CA ILE A 2 -0.36 5.38 7.40
C ILE A 2 -1.37 6.52 7.33
N ALA A 3 -1.44 7.21 6.19
CA ALA A 3 -2.50 8.19 5.95
C ALA A 3 -3.36 7.60 4.85
N TYR A 4 -4.56 7.14 5.19
CA TYR A 4 -5.52 6.65 4.21
C TYR A 4 -6.91 7.25 4.50
N HIS A 5 -7.68 7.48 3.44
CA HIS A 5 -9.09 7.87 3.50
C HIS A 5 -9.84 7.07 2.44
N CYS A 6 -10.99 6.51 2.81
CA CYS A 6 -11.88 5.85 1.86
C CYS A 6 -12.64 6.93 1.09
N THR A 7 -12.43 7.03 -0.22
CA THR A 7 -13.23 7.96 -1.04
C THR A 7 -14.68 7.47 -1.11
N ARG A 8 -15.66 8.37 -1.38
CA ARG A 8 -17.09 7.99 -1.57
C ARG A 8 -17.33 6.93 -2.65
N LEU A 9 -16.31 6.62 -3.47
CA LEU A 9 -16.33 5.64 -4.56
C LEU A 9 -15.68 4.30 -4.19
N GLY A 10 -15.25 4.11 -2.94
CA GLY A 10 -14.61 2.86 -2.49
C GLY A 10 -13.12 2.73 -2.85
N PHE A 11 -12.53 3.74 -3.49
CA PHE A 11 -11.09 3.75 -3.75
C PHE A 11 -10.30 4.13 -2.49
N TYR A 12 -9.26 3.37 -2.19
CA TYR A 12 -8.31 3.61 -1.12
C TYR A 12 -7.36 4.75 -1.53
N ALA A 13 -7.53 5.94 -0.96
CA ALA A 13 -6.61 7.06 -1.20
C ALA A 13 -5.66 7.20 -0.01
N GLY A 14 -4.35 7.23 -0.24
CA GLY A 14 -3.40 7.34 0.86
C GLY A 14 -1.96 7.06 0.48
N THR A 15 -1.06 7.20 1.47
CA THR A 15 0.34 6.77 1.34
C THR A 15 0.77 5.93 2.54
N ILE A 16 1.68 5.00 2.27
CA ILE A 16 2.34 4.16 3.26
C ILE A 16 3.85 4.34 3.16
N SER A 17 4.52 4.43 4.32
CA SER A 17 5.99 4.41 4.42
C SER A 17 6.49 2.98 4.61
N GLU A 18 7.73 2.70 4.22
CA GLU A 18 8.38 1.39 4.40
C GLU A 18 8.19 0.85 5.83
N ARG A 19 8.59 1.64 6.85
CA ARG A 19 8.43 1.27 8.26
C ARG A 19 6.98 0.91 8.62
N ALA A 20 6.01 1.61 8.06
CA ALA A 20 4.60 1.36 8.36
C ALA A 20 4.10 0.07 7.69
N SER A 21 4.52 -0.18 6.45
CA SER A 21 4.31 -1.45 5.77
C SER A 21 4.94 -2.61 6.54
N TYR A 22 6.18 -2.46 6.97
CA TYR A 22 6.89 -3.50 7.72
C TYR A 22 6.17 -3.82 9.04
N VAL A 23 5.75 -2.79 9.79
CA VAL A 23 4.97 -2.98 11.02
C VAL A 23 3.64 -3.65 10.74
N LEU A 24 2.92 -3.25 9.67
CA LEU A 24 1.65 -3.85 9.28
C LEU A 24 1.78 -5.34 8.95
N LEU A 25 2.82 -5.71 8.20
CA LEU A 25 3.09 -7.09 7.83
C LEU A 25 3.61 -7.92 9.01
N SER A 26 4.46 -7.34 9.86
CA SER A 26 5.04 -8.02 11.03
C SER A 26 4.09 -8.16 12.21
N SER A 27 3.11 -7.26 12.35
CA SER A 27 2.03 -7.40 13.31
C SER A 27 0.99 -8.44 12.87
N SER A 28 0.92 -8.74 11.57
CA SER A 28 0.10 -9.83 11.06
C SER A 28 0.67 -11.20 11.44
N ARG A 29 -0.18 -12.25 11.41
CA ARG A 29 0.27 -13.64 11.63
C ARG A 29 1.22 -14.15 10.52
N LEU A 30 1.42 -13.38 9.44
CA LEU A 30 2.27 -13.76 8.30
C LEU A 30 3.72 -13.97 8.70
N VAL A 31 4.33 -13.08 9.48
CA VAL A 31 5.76 -13.22 9.82
C VAL A 31 6.01 -14.43 10.71
N ARG A 32 5.08 -14.75 11.60
CA ARG A 32 5.14 -15.99 12.37
C ARG A 32 5.01 -17.22 11.47
N TRP A 33 4.09 -17.19 10.51
CA TRP A 33 3.89 -18.28 9.55
C TRP A 33 5.10 -18.46 8.63
N PHE A 34 5.73 -17.39 8.15
CA PHE A 34 6.98 -17.44 7.39
C PHE A 34 8.12 -18.05 8.20
N LYS A 35 8.20 -17.74 9.50
CA LYS A 35 9.18 -18.36 10.41
C LYS A 35 8.95 -19.87 10.54
N GLU A 36 7.70 -20.31 10.66
CA GLU A 36 7.33 -21.73 10.71
C GLU A 36 7.65 -22.46 9.39
N LYS A 37 7.69 -21.73 8.27
CA LYS A 37 8.10 -22.22 6.95
C LYS A 37 9.59 -22.09 6.66
N GLY A 38 10.39 -21.65 7.63
CA GLY A 38 11.85 -21.60 7.51
C GLY A 38 12.42 -20.30 6.94
N ILE A 39 11.61 -19.26 6.70
CA ILE A 39 12.14 -17.92 6.38
C ILE A 39 12.57 -17.22 7.68
N PRO A 40 13.87 -16.90 7.84
CA PRO A 40 14.32 -16.10 8.96
C PRO A 40 13.75 -14.67 8.87
N CYS A 41 13.42 -14.06 10.01
CA CYS A 41 12.91 -12.67 10.03
C CYS A 41 13.85 -11.67 9.34
N VAL A 42 15.16 -11.93 9.35
CA VAL A 42 16.17 -11.11 8.67
C VAL A 42 15.99 -11.15 7.15
N VAL A 43 15.71 -12.34 6.58
CA VAL A 43 15.46 -12.51 5.14
C VAL A 43 14.17 -11.78 4.75
N PHE A 44 13.10 -11.95 5.53
CA PHE A 44 11.86 -11.21 5.33
C PHE A 44 12.08 -9.69 5.36
N SER A 45 12.81 -9.16 6.35
CA SER A 45 13.12 -7.74 6.46
C SER A 45 13.94 -7.23 5.27
N GLY A 46 14.91 -8.01 4.80
CA GLY A 46 15.72 -7.67 3.63
C GLY A 46 14.89 -7.58 2.36
N LEU A 47 14.09 -8.62 2.09
CA LEU A 47 13.19 -8.67 0.93
C LEU A 47 12.17 -7.53 0.96
N HIS A 48 11.51 -7.32 2.10
CA HIS A 48 10.55 -6.25 2.29
C HIS A 48 11.16 -4.88 1.96
N GLY A 49 12.30 -4.55 2.58
CA GLY A 49 12.96 -3.27 2.39
C GLY A 49 13.42 -3.05 0.95
N ALA A 50 14.07 -4.06 0.35
CA ALA A 50 14.57 -3.98 -1.03
C ALA A 50 13.42 -3.80 -2.04
N LEU A 51 12.37 -4.61 -1.93
CA LEU A 51 11.19 -4.51 -2.81
C LEU A 51 10.45 -3.20 -2.62
N PHE A 52 10.28 -2.75 -1.38
CA PHE A 52 9.56 -1.51 -1.10
C PHE A 52 10.26 -0.35 -1.79
N TYR A 53 11.60 -0.28 -1.66
CA TYR A 53 12.41 0.76 -2.26
C TYR A 53 12.44 0.70 -3.79
N ALA A 54 12.46 -0.51 -4.36
CA ALA A 54 12.36 -0.70 -5.80
C ALA A 54 11.00 -0.26 -6.36
N VAL A 55 9.89 -0.71 -5.75
CA VAL A 55 8.53 -0.41 -6.20
C VAL A 55 8.19 1.07 -5.96
N SER A 56 8.63 1.66 -4.84
CA SER A 56 8.42 3.08 -4.57
C SER A 56 9.25 3.99 -5.48
N THR A 57 10.11 3.42 -6.34
CA THR A 57 11.07 4.17 -7.16
C THR A 57 11.93 5.07 -6.27
N PHE A 58 12.54 4.48 -5.24
CA PHE A 58 13.44 5.15 -4.29
C PHE A 58 12.78 6.21 -3.39
N ARG A 59 11.44 6.30 -3.41
CA ARG A 59 10.69 7.25 -2.57
C ARG A 59 10.49 6.70 -1.16
N LEU A 60 10.45 7.60 -0.17
CA LEU A 60 10.19 7.26 1.24
C LEU A 60 8.78 6.69 1.49
N ARG A 61 7.83 6.96 0.58
CA ARG A 61 6.45 6.53 0.66
C ARG A 61 5.94 6.15 -0.73
N MET A 62 5.02 5.19 -0.77
CA MET A 62 4.25 4.86 -1.97
C MET A 62 2.76 5.05 -1.68
N SER A 63 1.98 5.24 -2.74
CA SER A 63 0.53 5.32 -2.63
C SER A 63 -0.07 3.94 -2.34
N ILE A 64 -1.24 3.90 -1.70
CA ILE A 64 -1.87 2.64 -1.25
C ILE A 64 -2.31 1.76 -2.42
N ASP A 65 -2.77 2.35 -3.52
CA ASP A 65 -3.02 1.66 -4.79
C ASP A 65 -1.76 0.96 -5.29
N LEU A 66 -0.63 1.67 -5.41
CA LEU A 66 0.64 1.09 -5.83
C LEU A 66 1.13 -0.01 -4.86
N TYR A 67 0.86 0.17 -3.57
CA TYR A 67 1.17 -0.82 -2.54
C TYR A 67 0.38 -2.12 -2.77
N ILE A 68 -0.93 -2.01 -2.95
CA ILE A 68 -1.85 -3.15 -3.10
C ILE A 68 -1.68 -3.84 -4.45
N GLU A 69 -1.56 -3.07 -5.53
CA GLU A 69 -1.55 -3.58 -6.91
C GLU A 69 -0.18 -4.07 -7.36
N ARG A 70 0.91 -3.64 -6.70
CA ARG A 70 2.26 -3.96 -7.17
C ARG A 70 3.20 -4.46 -6.09
N PHE A 71 3.29 -3.77 -4.96
CA PHE A 71 4.22 -4.21 -3.90
C PHE A 71 3.80 -5.55 -3.29
N LEU A 72 2.55 -5.71 -2.88
CA LEU A 72 2.08 -6.96 -2.26
C LEU A 72 2.21 -8.18 -3.18
N PRO A 73 1.80 -8.14 -4.46
CA PRO A 73 2.03 -9.25 -5.38
C PRO A 73 3.51 -9.62 -5.53
N LEU A 74 4.39 -8.65 -5.71
CA LEU A 74 5.83 -8.91 -5.87
C LEU A 74 6.45 -9.48 -4.59
N LEU A 75 6.02 -8.99 -3.42
CA LEU A 75 6.45 -9.53 -2.14
C LEU A 75 6.03 -11.00 -2.00
N VAL A 76 4.81 -11.36 -2.39
CA VAL A 76 4.36 -12.76 -2.41
C VAL A 76 5.21 -13.62 -3.32
N GLU A 77 5.51 -13.16 -4.53
CA GLU A 77 6.33 -13.90 -5.49
C GLU A 77 7.75 -14.16 -4.97
N GLU A 78 8.42 -13.15 -4.40
CA GLU A 78 9.76 -13.33 -3.83
C GLU A 78 9.72 -14.25 -2.60
N LEU A 79 8.70 -14.15 -1.76
CA LEU A 79 8.56 -15.06 -0.62
C LEU A 79 8.28 -16.50 -1.06
N ARG A 80 7.53 -16.73 -2.16
CA ARG A 80 7.39 -18.07 -2.76
C ARG A 80 8.72 -18.63 -3.22
N LYS A 81 9.54 -17.81 -3.88
CA LYS A 81 10.87 -18.22 -4.37
C LYS A 81 11.77 -18.64 -3.21
N GLU A 82 11.77 -17.87 -2.12
CA GLU A 82 12.56 -18.20 -0.93
C GLU A 82 12.05 -19.43 -0.18
N CYS A 83 10.73 -19.61 -0.03
CA CYS A 83 10.15 -20.75 0.69
C CYS A 83 10.07 -22.04 -0.14
N GLY A 84 10.01 -21.94 -1.47
CA GLY A 84 9.59 -23.05 -2.34
C GLY A 84 8.14 -23.49 -2.12
N ASP A 85 7.31 -22.70 -1.42
CA ASP A 85 5.93 -23.06 -1.06
C ASP A 85 4.92 -22.29 -1.92
N ASN A 86 4.21 -23.01 -2.80
CA ASN A 86 3.18 -22.44 -3.68
C ASN A 86 1.88 -22.08 -2.95
N HIS A 87 1.74 -22.43 -1.66
CA HIS A 87 0.56 -22.06 -0.85
C HIS A 87 0.62 -20.61 -0.36
N ILE A 88 1.71 -19.87 -0.58
CA ILE A 88 1.77 -18.43 -0.30
C ILE A 88 0.93 -17.70 -1.36
N GLN A 89 -0.37 -17.64 -1.17
CA GLN A 89 -1.27 -16.96 -2.10
C GLN A 89 -1.46 -15.50 -1.70
N ILE A 90 -1.78 -14.64 -2.67
CA ILE A 90 -1.93 -13.21 -2.40
C ILE A 90 -3.15 -12.94 -1.52
N GLU A 91 -4.14 -13.82 -1.59
CA GLU A 91 -5.34 -13.87 -0.78
C GLU A 91 -5.02 -14.00 0.71
N VAL A 92 -4.00 -14.79 1.08
CA VAL A 92 -3.55 -14.93 2.48
C VAL A 92 -2.92 -13.63 2.98
N ILE A 93 -2.22 -12.92 2.10
CA ILE A 93 -1.62 -11.61 2.42
C ILE A 93 -2.71 -10.54 2.51
N TYR A 94 -3.70 -10.57 1.61
CA TYR A 94 -4.85 -9.70 1.67
C TYR A 94 -5.63 -9.93 2.96
N ASP A 95 -6.03 -11.15 3.29
CA ASP A 95 -6.77 -11.44 4.53
C ASP A 95 -5.99 -11.00 5.77
N ALA A 96 -4.67 -11.19 5.79
CA ALA A 96 -3.84 -10.80 6.93
C ALA A 96 -3.58 -9.29 7.07
N ILE A 97 -3.76 -8.49 6.00
CA ILE A 97 -3.47 -7.05 5.97
C ILE A 97 -4.76 -6.22 5.91
N ILE A 98 -5.69 -6.61 5.06
CA ILE A 98 -6.98 -5.95 4.83
C ILE A 98 -7.77 -6.03 6.13
N LEU A 99 -8.02 -7.21 6.70
CA LEU A 99 -8.85 -7.33 7.91
C LEU A 99 -8.40 -6.40 9.06
N PRO A 100 -7.12 -6.34 9.47
CA PRO A 100 -6.68 -5.39 10.51
C PRO A 100 -6.82 -3.91 10.11
N MET A 101 -6.69 -3.56 8.82
CA MET A 101 -6.93 -2.19 8.35
C MET A 101 -8.41 -1.78 8.46
N PHE A 102 -9.35 -2.72 8.42
CA PHE A 102 -10.78 -2.45 8.64
C PHE A 102 -11.23 -2.67 10.09
N GLU A 103 -10.60 -3.57 10.86
CA GLU A 103 -10.91 -3.81 12.28
C GLU A 103 -10.38 -2.71 13.20
N THR A 104 -9.32 -2.00 12.80
CA THR A 104 -8.84 -0.78 13.50
C THR A 104 -9.64 0.48 13.15
N LEU A 105 -10.93 0.33 12.81
CA LEU A 105 -11.95 1.39 12.84
C LEU A 105 -12.21 1.89 14.29
N GLN A 106 -11.16 2.27 15.01
CA GLN A 106 -11.27 3.49 15.81
C GLN A 106 -11.13 4.62 14.80
N PRO A 107 -12.06 5.58 14.74
CA PRO A 107 -11.95 6.72 13.83
C PRO A 107 -10.73 7.53 14.26
N SER A 108 -9.55 7.19 13.76
CA SER A 108 -8.34 7.97 13.98
C SER A 108 -8.62 9.30 13.29
N ALA A 109 -8.81 10.34 14.10
CA ALA A 109 -9.19 11.67 13.66
C ALA A 109 -8.37 12.05 12.43
N SER A 110 -9.02 12.07 11.26
CA SER A 110 -8.43 12.65 10.08
C SER A 110 -8.08 14.10 10.45
N SER A 111 -6.79 14.44 10.35
CA SER A 111 -6.35 15.79 10.75
C SER A 111 -7.19 16.82 9.97
N LEU A 112 -7.70 17.84 10.66
CA LEU A 112 -8.57 18.88 10.09
C LEU A 112 -8.03 19.39 8.72
N ARG A 113 -6.70 19.55 8.65
CA ARG A 113 -5.99 19.95 7.43
C ARG A 113 -6.15 18.97 6.27
N GLY A 114 -6.11 17.67 6.55
CA GLY A 114 -6.33 16.61 5.55
C GLY A 114 -7.75 16.65 4.99
N ASN A 115 -8.75 16.84 5.87
CA ASN A 115 -10.15 16.98 5.44
C ASN A 115 -10.34 18.22 4.58
N ILE A 116 -9.80 19.37 5.00
CA ILE A 116 -9.86 20.62 4.22
C ILE A 116 -9.21 20.45 2.84
N LEU A 117 -8.08 19.76 2.76
CA LEU A 117 -7.40 19.57 1.47
C LEU A 117 -8.20 18.64 0.54
N VAL A 118 -8.79 17.57 1.09
CA VAL A 118 -9.65 16.63 0.36
C VAL A 118 -10.94 17.32 -0.10
N ASP A 119 -11.60 18.05 0.79
CA ASP A 119 -12.80 18.82 0.46
C ASP A 119 -12.49 19.84 -0.62
N PHE A 120 -11.42 20.61 -0.44
CA PHE A 120 -10.98 21.61 -1.41
C PHE A 120 -10.70 20.98 -2.77
N THR A 121 -9.95 19.88 -2.83
CA THR A 121 -9.62 19.21 -4.10
C THR A 121 -10.84 18.53 -4.74
N SER A 122 -11.79 18.03 -3.94
CA SER A 122 -13.02 17.44 -4.48
C SER A 122 -13.98 18.48 -5.07
N VAL A 123 -14.13 19.63 -4.40
CA VAL A 123 -14.93 20.77 -4.87
C VAL A 123 -14.29 21.42 -6.09
N ASN A 124 -12.95 21.53 -6.10
CA ASN A 124 -12.18 22.21 -7.13
C ASN A 124 -11.56 21.23 -8.14
N ARG A 125 -12.15 20.04 -8.32
CA ARG A 125 -11.62 18.98 -9.21
C ARG A 125 -11.27 19.47 -10.62
N GLY A 126 -12.02 20.45 -11.12
CA GLY A 126 -11.83 21.06 -12.45
C GLY A 126 -10.48 21.77 -12.63
N PHE A 127 -9.86 22.26 -11.55
CA PHE A 127 -8.53 22.90 -11.62
C PHE A 127 -7.40 21.89 -11.79
N PHE A 128 -7.64 20.63 -11.39
CA PHE A 128 -6.65 19.55 -11.42
C PHE A 128 -6.87 18.59 -12.59
N SER A 129 -8.03 18.63 -13.24
CA SER A 129 -8.32 17.92 -14.48
C SER A 129 -7.86 18.73 -15.71
N LYS A 130 -6.56 18.94 -15.89
CA LYS A 130 -6.04 19.38 -17.21
C LYS A 130 -5.85 18.15 -18.10
N HIS A 131 -6.82 17.91 -18.99
CA HIS A 131 -6.55 17.14 -20.20
C HIS A 131 -5.66 17.97 -21.11
N THR A 132 -4.44 17.49 -21.36
CA THR A 132 -3.60 18.02 -22.44
C THR A 132 -4.22 17.57 -23.76
N ASN A 133 -5.09 18.41 -24.33
CA ASN A 133 -5.56 18.28 -25.71
C ASN A 133 -5.24 19.57 -26.48
N ASP A 134 -4.00 20.04 -26.38
CA ASP A 134 -3.45 21.03 -27.30
C ASP A 134 -2.53 20.33 -28.32
N LYS A 135 -3.13 19.45 -29.11
CA LYS A 135 -2.64 19.09 -30.45
C LYS A 135 -3.83 18.85 -31.35
N LEU A 136 -4.25 19.88 -32.08
CA LEU A 136 -4.50 19.88 -33.55
C LEU A 136 -5.46 20.99 -33.95
N GLY A 137 -5.02 21.83 -34.90
CA GLY A 137 -5.91 22.30 -35.96
C GLY A 137 -6.15 23.79 -36.03
N LEU A 138 -5.23 24.47 -36.75
CA LEU A 138 -5.50 25.64 -37.58
C LEU A 138 -6.93 25.67 -38.17
N LYS A 139 -7.56 26.84 -38.09
CA LYS A 139 -8.34 27.42 -39.19
C LYS A 139 -8.01 28.90 -39.31
#